data_AF-A0A1V5LRL2-F1
#
_entry.id   AF-A0A1V5LRL2-F1
#
_cell.length_a   1.000
_cell.length_b   1.000
_cell.length_c   1.000
_cell.angle_alpha   90.00
_cell.angle_beta   90.00
_cell.angle_gamma   90.00
#
_symmetry.space_group_name_H-M   'P 1'
#
loop_
_entity.id
_entity.type
_entity.pdbx_description
1 polymer ?
#
loop_
_entity_poly.entity_id
_entity_poly.type
_entity_poly.pdbx_seq_one_letter_code
_entity_poly.pdbx_strand_id
1 'polypeptide(L)'
;MEAELILIKKEEKGRSPIFNRELDYSLFRPLGFYNQSGRARAFYSAYAWLSKQSFSLSDLTLNTQGGGGNSFRRAVLLFRALEVYKDKSGNALTVKWKRINDLVAAVSQGQLSREPTIYPDNMRGLYDGGKVEFKELFNSLAQPLSRARLLIAVKKLKPQGLDNISIFNMNQPKKDEDNSPVFRLFSQLSPVELDFLSEMAPFFQEEGQGKAVTPLGLLLLFAMGSPQASNTLSAMAEQIDSRTLAVMPEFVKVMGRRTLALDASGKEPAFQTEKRWVLLSDYFKVHKKGSQACLLSPSYMLQRQLSACGAFVDSLSTYESVNTNVSVAGAAVSEASANSSNAKSNAGSGANSGISVSANSSSNSSSVSASNSNSGAVGAPTQARPPASPPRPIKVSNFHYLEPSPALYGHISTYIDETLRELKRLSALPQDFEVKGEDFKRLCERFVKISEKELASEPLPVSDFRLLAAIDQVLPAICGPTRASITLRGGGNATIGVGDPANLYVLFNTDQGPFLSIGGLYTYYEIGGGPFKSEHWARKLSFGFLRPPAFCQSFNVMEERGKTE
;
A
#
# COMPACT_ATOMS: atom_id res chain seq x y z
N MET A 1 -25.55 21.04 -9.23
CA MET A 1 -24.75 20.40 -8.17
C MET A 1 -25.42 19.13 -7.66
N GLU A 2 -26.67 19.19 -7.18
CA GLU A 2 -27.40 18.03 -6.64
C GLU A 2 -27.44 16.80 -7.57
N ALA A 3 -27.69 17.00 -8.87
CA ALA A 3 -27.65 15.91 -9.85
C ALA A 3 -26.29 15.18 -9.93
N GLU A 4 -25.17 15.88 -9.75
CA GLU A 4 -23.83 15.28 -9.69
C GLU A 4 -23.67 14.42 -8.41
N LEU A 5 -24.18 14.92 -7.27
CA LEU A 5 -24.17 14.19 -5.99
C LEU A 5 -25.03 12.91 -6.05
N ILE A 6 -26.11 12.90 -6.83
CA ILE A 6 -26.93 11.70 -7.06
C ILE A 6 -26.12 10.66 -7.86
N LEU A 7 -25.38 11.06 -8.89
CA LEU A 7 -24.52 10.14 -9.66
C LEU A 7 -23.37 9.59 -8.81
N ILE A 8 -22.71 10.42 -8.00
CA ILE A 8 -21.70 9.97 -7.02
C ILE A 8 -22.26 8.92 -6.06
N LYS A 9 -23.51 9.08 -5.59
CA LYS A 9 -24.18 8.11 -4.71
C LYS A 9 -24.62 6.82 -5.41
N LYS A 10 -24.84 6.84 -6.72
CA LYS A 10 -25.22 5.66 -7.51
C LYS A 10 -24.04 4.75 -7.84
N GLU A 11 -22.81 5.28 -7.85
CA GLU A 11 -21.59 4.55 -8.24
C GLU A 11 -21.62 3.99 -9.69
N GLU A 12 -22.46 4.55 -10.57
CA GLU A 12 -22.65 4.09 -11.97
C GLU A 12 -21.88 4.96 -12.98
N LYS A 13 -21.58 4.42 -14.17
CA LYS A 13 -21.10 5.24 -15.30
C LYS A 13 -22.19 6.19 -15.75
N GLY A 14 -21.86 7.47 -15.95
CA GLY A 14 -22.84 8.48 -16.33
C GLY A 14 -22.21 9.78 -16.86
N ARG A 15 -23.01 10.58 -17.55
CA ARG A 15 -22.59 11.87 -18.09
C ARG A 15 -22.68 12.95 -17.00
N SER A 16 -21.57 13.62 -16.71
CA SER A 16 -21.52 14.72 -15.73
C SER A 16 -22.39 15.91 -16.18
N PRO A 17 -23.41 16.32 -15.40
CA PRO A 17 -24.17 17.54 -15.68
C PRO A 17 -23.32 18.82 -15.55
N ILE A 18 -22.17 18.79 -14.86
CA ILE A 18 -21.29 19.97 -14.71
C ILE A 18 -20.23 20.02 -15.83
N PHE A 19 -19.60 18.88 -16.15
CA PHE A 19 -18.47 18.82 -17.08
C PHE A 19 -18.82 18.27 -18.47
N ASN A 20 -20.07 17.83 -18.68
CA ASN A 20 -20.63 17.34 -19.94
C ASN A 20 -19.83 16.20 -20.61
N ARG A 21 -19.12 15.40 -19.80
CA ARG A 21 -18.33 14.22 -20.20
C ARG A 21 -18.84 12.96 -19.50
N GLU A 22 -18.54 11.79 -20.04
CA GLU A 22 -18.73 10.53 -19.32
C GLU A 22 -17.71 10.40 -18.18
N LEU A 23 -18.18 9.92 -17.04
CA LEU A 23 -17.39 9.61 -15.85
C LEU A 23 -17.82 8.26 -15.30
N ASP A 24 -16.87 7.49 -14.80
CA ASP A 24 -17.14 6.36 -13.93
C ASP A 24 -17.22 6.84 -12.48
N TYR A 25 -18.43 6.95 -11.93
CA TYR A 25 -18.62 7.44 -10.56
C TYR A 25 -18.23 6.42 -9.50
N SER A 26 -17.98 5.15 -9.85
CA SER A 26 -17.51 4.13 -8.91
C SER A 26 -16.12 4.46 -8.35
N LEU A 27 -15.31 5.24 -9.08
CA LEU A 27 -13.99 5.72 -8.69
C LEU A 27 -14.02 6.73 -7.52
N PHE A 28 -15.17 7.33 -7.21
CA PHE A 28 -15.34 8.25 -6.07
C PHE A 28 -15.67 7.53 -4.75
N ARG A 29 -15.82 6.21 -4.79
CA ARG A 29 -15.98 5.38 -3.60
C ARG A 29 -14.65 5.33 -2.81
N PRO A 30 -14.65 5.52 -1.48
CA PRO A 30 -13.43 5.46 -0.70
C PRO A 30 -12.79 4.08 -0.72
N LEU A 31 -11.47 4.08 -0.89
CA LEU A 31 -10.61 2.90 -0.86
C LEU A 31 -9.82 2.86 0.46
N GLY A 32 -9.42 1.66 0.87
CA GLY A 32 -8.58 1.45 2.06
C GLY A 32 -9.12 2.14 3.31
N PHE A 33 -8.23 2.88 3.99
CA PHE A 33 -8.53 3.55 5.26
C PHE A 33 -9.63 4.62 5.19
N TYR A 34 -9.82 5.24 4.02
CA TYR A 34 -10.85 6.27 3.85
C TYR A 34 -12.28 5.73 3.99
N ASN A 35 -12.48 4.41 3.83
CA ASN A 35 -13.80 3.81 3.99
C ASN A 35 -14.20 3.60 5.46
N GLN A 36 -13.30 3.79 6.43
CA GLN A 36 -13.54 3.36 7.81
C GLN A 36 -14.42 4.34 8.61
N SER A 37 -14.22 5.66 8.46
CA SER A 37 -15.04 6.68 9.16
C SER A 37 -15.90 7.49 8.21
N GLY A 38 -17.06 7.96 8.68
CA GLY A 38 -17.95 8.84 7.90
C GLY A 38 -17.27 10.14 7.46
N ARG A 39 -16.37 10.68 8.29
CA ARG A 39 -15.59 11.89 7.99
C ARG A 39 -14.53 11.62 6.91
N ALA A 40 -13.78 10.53 7.01
CA ALA A 40 -12.79 10.16 6.00
C ALA A 40 -13.45 9.82 4.64
N ARG A 41 -14.61 9.15 4.67
CA ARG A 41 -15.45 8.89 3.49
C ARG A 41 -15.90 10.17 2.79
N ALA A 42 -16.44 11.14 3.56
CA ALA A 42 -16.86 12.43 3.02
C ALA A 42 -15.68 13.24 2.44
N PHE A 43 -14.52 13.24 3.12
CA PHE A 43 -13.30 13.87 2.62
C PHE A 43 -12.82 13.22 1.32
N TYR A 44 -12.71 11.89 1.27
CA TYR A 44 -12.28 11.16 0.09
C TYR A 44 -13.18 11.46 -1.10
N SER A 45 -14.51 11.29 -0.99
CA SER A 45 -15.39 11.48 -2.15
C SER A 45 -15.38 12.93 -2.66
N ALA A 46 -15.24 13.93 -1.77
CA ALA A 46 -15.11 15.32 -2.18
C ALA A 46 -13.76 15.60 -2.88
N TYR A 47 -12.65 15.14 -2.30
CA TYR A 47 -11.31 15.37 -2.85
C TYR A 47 -11.05 14.54 -4.12
N ALA A 48 -11.49 13.28 -4.17
CA ALA A 48 -11.42 12.42 -5.34
C ALA A 48 -12.22 13.01 -6.52
N TRP A 49 -13.41 13.58 -6.27
CA TRP A 49 -14.14 14.31 -7.32
C TRP A 49 -13.36 15.55 -7.77
N LEU A 50 -12.94 16.44 -6.85
CA LEU A 50 -12.22 17.68 -7.19
C LEU A 50 -10.86 17.45 -7.88
N SER A 51 -10.22 16.29 -7.66
CA SER A 51 -8.93 15.92 -8.30
C SER A 51 -9.12 15.21 -9.64
N LYS A 52 -10.12 14.33 -9.78
CA LYS A 52 -10.43 13.66 -11.07
C LYS A 52 -11.14 14.59 -12.06
N GLN A 53 -11.82 15.66 -11.63
CA GLN A 53 -12.28 16.69 -12.55
C GLN A 53 -11.11 17.52 -13.10
N SER A 54 -11.11 17.71 -14.43
CA SER A 54 -10.06 18.43 -15.15
C SER A 54 -10.66 19.43 -16.13
N PHE A 55 -9.96 20.52 -16.41
CA PHE A 55 -10.31 21.49 -17.45
C PHE A 55 -9.31 21.37 -18.59
N SER A 56 -9.76 20.94 -19.79
CA SER A 56 -8.94 20.98 -21.00
C SER A 56 -8.41 22.39 -21.24
N LEU A 57 -7.11 22.52 -21.48
CA LEU A 57 -6.46 23.78 -21.85
C LEU A 57 -6.41 23.86 -23.38
N SER A 58 -7.60 24.02 -23.94
CA SER A 58 -7.88 24.23 -25.36
C SER A 58 -8.76 25.47 -25.51
N ASP A 59 -8.69 26.13 -26.68
CA ASP A 59 -9.57 27.27 -26.95
C ASP A 59 -10.97 26.87 -27.49
N LEU A 60 -11.23 25.55 -27.52
CA LEU A 60 -12.49 25.01 -28.00
C LEU A 60 -13.63 25.40 -27.05
N THR A 61 -14.69 25.93 -27.65
CA THR A 61 -15.90 26.36 -26.95
C THR A 61 -17.04 25.44 -27.35
N LEU A 62 -17.39 24.50 -26.47
CA LEU A 62 -18.34 23.42 -26.76
C LEU A 62 -19.62 23.58 -25.95
N ASN A 63 -20.78 23.39 -26.59
CA ASN A 63 -22.11 23.28 -25.95
C ASN A 63 -22.50 24.43 -25.00
N THR A 64 -22.20 25.69 -25.38
CA THR A 64 -22.41 26.90 -24.56
C THR A 64 -23.84 27.04 -24.00
N GLN A 65 -24.87 26.63 -24.76
CA GLN A 65 -26.26 26.70 -24.28
C GLN A 65 -26.65 25.59 -23.29
N GLY A 66 -25.92 24.47 -23.26
CA GLY A 66 -26.18 23.32 -22.38
C GLY A 66 -25.29 23.31 -21.12
N GLY A 67 -24.90 24.48 -20.60
CA GLY A 67 -23.95 24.60 -19.48
C GLY A 67 -22.48 24.30 -19.84
N GLY A 68 -22.21 24.04 -21.12
CA GLY A 68 -20.86 23.99 -21.67
C GLY A 68 -20.23 25.39 -21.80
N GLY A 69 -19.11 25.45 -22.50
CA GLY A 69 -18.37 26.69 -22.74
C GLY A 69 -16.87 26.47 -22.80
N ASN A 70 -16.13 27.57 -22.99
CA ASN A 70 -14.67 27.53 -23.12
C ASN A 70 -14.03 27.01 -21.82
N SER A 71 -13.40 25.84 -21.90
CA SER A 71 -12.81 25.15 -20.75
C SER A 71 -11.63 25.94 -20.16
N PHE A 72 -10.79 26.51 -21.03
CA PHE A 72 -9.64 27.32 -20.63
C PHE A 72 -10.04 28.56 -19.81
N ARG A 73 -11.08 29.31 -20.25
CA ARG A 73 -11.62 30.44 -19.46
C ARG A 73 -12.07 30.00 -18.06
N ARG A 74 -12.74 28.84 -17.94
CA ARG A 74 -13.21 28.31 -16.65
C ARG A 74 -12.04 27.95 -15.71
N ALA A 75 -10.97 27.34 -16.24
CA ALA A 75 -9.76 27.06 -15.48
C ALA A 75 -9.12 28.35 -14.91
N VAL A 76 -8.93 29.37 -15.75
CA VAL A 76 -8.34 30.65 -15.34
C VAL A 76 -9.20 31.38 -14.31
N LEU A 77 -10.52 31.41 -14.49
CA LEU A 77 -11.43 32.04 -13.53
C LEU A 77 -11.46 31.32 -12.18
N LEU A 78 -11.39 29.98 -12.18
CA LEU A 78 -11.26 29.17 -10.96
C LEU A 78 -9.94 29.45 -10.24
N PHE A 79 -8.81 29.48 -10.97
CA PHE A 79 -7.51 29.87 -10.42
C PHE A 79 -7.57 31.27 -9.78
N ARG A 80 -8.09 32.28 -10.50
CA ARG A 80 -8.17 33.65 -9.99
C ARG A 80 -9.10 33.79 -8.77
N ALA A 81 -10.16 32.99 -8.70
CA ALA A 81 -11.04 32.96 -7.53
C ALA A 81 -10.32 32.49 -6.25
N LEU A 82 -9.35 31.58 -6.34
CA LEU A 82 -8.52 31.16 -5.20
C LEU A 82 -7.64 32.31 -4.68
N GLU A 83 -7.09 33.12 -5.58
CA GLU A 83 -6.21 34.25 -5.23
C GLU A 83 -6.97 35.44 -4.65
N VAL A 84 -8.12 35.78 -5.24
CA VAL A 84 -8.89 36.98 -4.88
C VAL A 84 -9.74 36.74 -3.63
N TYR A 85 -10.28 35.53 -3.44
CA TYR A 85 -11.16 35.25 -2.31
C TYR A 85 -10.38 35.20 -0.98
N LYS A 86 -10.88 35.95 0.00
CA LYS A 86 -10.44 35.92 1.39
C LYS A 86 -11.54 35.34 2.26
N ASP A 87 -11.15 34.46 3.18
CA ASP A 87 -12.03 33.93 4.20
C ASP A 87 -12.50 35.01 5.18
N LYS A 88 -13.50 34.69 6.02
CA LYS A 88 -13.96 35.55 7.13
C LYS A 88 -12.81 35.99 8.05
N SER A 89 -11.76 35.18 8.18
CA SER A 89 -10.53 35.48 8.93
C SER A 89 -9.48 36.29 8.15
N GLY A 90 -9.82 36.86 6.99
CA GLY A 90 -8.91 37.66 6.13
C GLY A 90 -7.88 36.85 5.32
N ASN A 91 -7.68 35.57 5.64
CA ASN A 91 -6.74 34.68 4.97
C ASN A 91 -7.15 34.37 3.52
N ALA A 92 -6.20 34.46 2.58
CA ALA A 92 -6.42 34.11 1.17
C ALA A 92 -6.71 32.61 1.00
N LEU A 93 -7.65 32.28 0.11
CA LEU A 93 -8.08 30.89 -0.11
C LEU A 93 -6.95 30.00 -0.65
N THR A 94 -6.03 30.56 -1.45
CA THR A 94 -4.80 29.87 -1.90
C THR A 94 -4.00 29.26 -0.75
N VAL A 95 -3.93 29.90 0.43
CA VAL A 95 -3.18 29.35 1.59
C VAL A 95 -3.84 28.10 2.14
N LYS A 96 -5.18 28.09 2.24
CA LYS A 96 -5.94 26.91 2.69
C LYS A 96 -5.89 25.79 1.65
N TRP A 97 -6.05 26.13 0.37
CA TRP A 97 -5.93 25.20 -0.75
C TRP A 97 -4.55 24.53 -0.73
N LYS A 98 -3.48 25.33 -0.63
CA LYS A 98 -2.10 24.83 -0.58
C LYS A 98 -1.88 23.90 0.61
N ARG A 99 -2.32 24.26 1.82
CA ARG A 99 -2.20 23.37 2.99
C ARG A 99 -2.89 22.02 2.79
N ILE A 100 -4.07 21.99 2.16
CA ILE A 100 -4.77 20.73 1.84
C ILE A 100 -3.99 19.93 0.79
N ASN A 101 -3.48 20.60 -0.25
CA ASN A 101 -2.71 19.96 -1.31
C ASN A 101 -1.36 19.41 -0.81
N ASP A 102 -0.62 20.16 0.02
CA ASP A 102 0.63 19.74 0.65
C ASP A 102 0.40 18.53 1.59
N LEU A 103 -0.66 18.56 2.42
CA LEU A 103 -1.04 17.43 3.29
C LEU A 103 -1.35 16.16 2.50
N VAL A 104 -2.10 16.28 1.40
CA VAL A 104 -2.38 15.12 0.55
C VAL A 104 -1.13 14.68 -0.20
N ALA A 105 -0.28 15.59 -0.68
CA ALA A 105 0.97 15.22 -1.36
C ALA A 105 1.97 14.49 -0.43
N ALA A 106 1.97 14.78 0.88
CA ALA A 106 2.79 14.07 1.86
C ALA A 106 2.34 12.61 2.06
N VAL A 107 1.03 12.34 2.04
CA VAL A 107 0.44 11.03 2.41
C VAL A 107 -0.05 10.21 1.20
N SER A 108 -0.39 10.84 0.08
CA SER A 108 -0.93 10.20 -1.12
C SER A 108 0.17 9.79 -2.11
N GLN A 109 -0.15 8.75 -2.87
CA GLN A 109 0.72 8.16 -3.88
C GLN A 109 0.63 8.87 -5.25
N GLY A 110 -0.45 9.62 -5.49
CA GLY A 110 -0.84 10.10 -6.83
C GLY A 110 -0.50 11.56 -7.13
N GLN A 111 0.53 11.79 -7.95
CA GLN A 111 0.61 13.00 -8.77
C GLN A 111 0.55 12.69 -10.28
N LEU A 112 1.01 11.50 -10.67
CA LEU A 112 0.91 10.99 -12.03
C LEU A 112 -0.55 10.84 -12.47
N SER A 113 -0.84 11.24 -13.71
CA SER A 113 -2.17 11.18 -14.32
C SER A 113 -2.07 10.83 -15.81
N ARG A 114 -3.18 10.35 -16.40
CA ARG A 114 -3.23 9.94 -17.82
C ARG A 114 -3.04 11.14 -18.74
N GLU A 115 -3.75 12.24 -18.49
CA GLU A 115 -3.56 13.51 -19.21
C GLU A 115 -2.44 14.34 -18.57
N PRO A 116 -1.60 15.05 -19.37
CA PRO A 116 -0.58 15.95 -18.82
C PRO A 116 -1.23 17.07 -17.97
N THR A 117 -0.94 17.11 -16.67
CA THR A 117 -1.64 18.01 -15.74
C THR A 117 -0.80 19.23 -15.34
N ILE A 118 -1.49 20.37 -15.20
CA ILE A 118 -1.03 21.64 -14.61
C ILE A 118 -1.89 21.94 -13.37
N TYR A 119 -1.25 22.32 -12.25
CA TYR A 119 -1.90 22.67 -10.99
C TYR A 119 -1.86 24.20 -10.71
N PRO A 120 -2.67 24.72 -9.76
CA PRO A 120 -2.68 26.15 -9.41
C PRO A 120 -1.30 26.75 -9.10
N ASP A 121 -0.44 26.06 -8.35
CA ASP A 121 0.91 26.54 -8.03
C ASP A 121 1.77 26.79 -9.29
N ASN A 122 1.55 26.03 -10.38
CA ASN A 122 2.25 26.23 -11.64
C ASN A 122 1.76 27.48 -12.38
N MET A 123 0.49 27.87 -12.21
CA MET A 123 -0.11 29.02 -12.89
C MET A 123 0.25 30.37 -12.27
N ARG A 124 0.80 30.39 -11.05
CA ARG A 124 1.12 31.64 -10.32
C ARG A 124 2.06 32.57 -11.10
N GLY A 125 3.09 32.02 -11.75
CA GLY A 125 4.04 32.80 -12.55
C GLY A 125 3.49 33.37 -13.87
N LEU A 126 2.26 33.05 -14.27
CA LEU A 126 1.62 33.60 -15.47
C LEU A 126 1.12 35.04 -15.29
N TYR A 127 0.97 35.49 -14.03
CA TYR A 127 0.43 36.79 -13.66
C TYR A 127 1.42 37.67 -12.89
N ASP A 128 2.71 37.29 -12.92
CA ASP A 128 3.81 38.05 -12.32
C ASP A 128 4.05 39.35 -13.11
N GLY A 129 3.30 40.38 -12.76
CA GLY A 129 3.28 41.64 -13.52
C GLY A 129 2.18 42.64 -13.16
N GLY A 130 1.28 42.34 -12.23
CA GLY A 130 0.38 43.37 -11.70
C GLY A 130 -0.86 42.89 -10.97
N LYS A 131 -1.51 43.83 -10.27
CA LYS A 131 -2.87 43.68 -9.75
C LYS A 131 -3.87 43.71 -10.90
N VAL A 132 -3.86 42.70 -11.77
CA VAL A 132 -4.87 42.58 -12.84
C VAL A 132 -6.22 42.40 -12.16
N GLU A 133 -7.06 43.42 -12.26
CA GLU A 133 -8.38 43.40 -11.64
C GLU A 133 -9.22 42.29 -12.29
N PHE A 134 -10.10 41.65 -11.51
CA PHE A 134 -10.88 40.51 -12.01
C PHE A 134 -11.65 40.85 -13.30
N LYS A 135 -12.12 42.11 -13.41
CA LYS A 135 -12.80 42.68 -14.57
C LYS A 135 -11.89 42.79 -15.81
N GLU A 136 -10.61 43.14 -15.64
CA GLU A 136 -9.63 43.24 -16.73
C GLU A 136 -9.27 41.86 -17.26
N LEU A 137 -9.04 40.90 -16.35
CA LEU A 137 -8.80 39.50 -16.73
C LEU A 137 -10.00 38.92 -17.49
N PHE A 138 -11.23 39.18 -17.03
CA PHE A 138 -12.45 38.73 -17.70
C PHE A 138 -12.57 39.31 -19.13
N ASN A 139 -12.31 40.60 -19.30
CA ASN A 139 -12.31 41.27 -20.61
C ASN A 139 -11.20 40.71 -21.52
N SER A 140 -10.00 40.47 -20.99
CA SER A 140 -8.88 39.83 -21.71
C SER A 140 -9.22 38.41 -22.17
N LEU A 141 -9.85 37.61 -21.30
CA LEU A 141 -10.33 36.27 -21.65
C LEU A 141 -11.45 36.28 -22.70
N ALA A 142 -12.28 37.33 -22.77
CA ALA A 142 -13.27 37.48 -23.83
C ALA A 142 -12.59 37.63 -25.21
N GLN A 143 -11.53 38.43 -25.31
CA GLN A 143 -10.79 38.67 -26.55
C GLN A 143 -10.05 37.42 -27.06
N PRO A 144 -10.21 37.00 -28.34
CA PRO A 144 -9.55 35.82 -28.88
C PRO A 144 -8.01 35.88 -28.84
N LEU A 145 -7.40 36.98 -29.27
CA LEU A 145 -5.94 37.11 -29.36
C LEU A 145 -5.27 37.06 -27.97
N SER A 146 -5.82 37.79 -27.01
CA SER A 146 -5.32 37.86 -25.62
C SER A 146 -5.43 36.50 -24.93
N ARG A 147 -6.55 35.79 -25.14
CA ARG A 147 -6.75 34.42 -24.66
C ARG A 147 -5.80 33.42 -25.32
N ALA A 148 -5.55 33.51 -26.64
CA ALA A 148 -4.60 32.65 -27.33
C ALA A 148 -3.15 32.85 -26.81
N ARG A 149 -2.74 34.10 -26.56
CA ARG A 149 -1.44 34.41 -25.93
C ARG A 149 -1.31 33.80 -24.53
N LEU A 150 -2.34 33.94 -23.70
CA LEU A 150 -2.36 33.34 -22.36
C LEU A 150 -2.34 31.81 -22.43
N LEU A 151 -3.06 31.20 -23.37
CA LEU A 151 -3.05 29.76 -23.58
C LEU A 151 -1.66 29.25 -24.01
N ILE A 152 -0.94 30.00 -24.87
CA ILE A 152 0.44 29.67 -25.23
C ILE A 152 1.37 29.80 -24.02
N ALA A 153 1.21 30.83 -23.17
CA ALA A 153 1.99 30.98 -21.94
C ALA A 153 1.74 29.81 -20.97
N VAL A 154 0.48 29.40 -20.80
CA VAL A 154 0.09 28.23 -19.99
C VAL A 154 0.68 26.94 -20.57
N LYS A 155 0.63 26.73 -21.89
CA LYS A 155 1.25 25.56 -22.56
C LYS A 155 2.78 25.54 -22.52
N LYS A 156 3.43 26.67 -22.22
CA LYS A 156 4.88 26.74 -21.95
C LYS A 156 5.26 26.32 -20.53
N LEU A 157 4.31 26.31 -19.59
CA LEU A 157 4.52 25.64 -18.31
C LEU A 157 4.71 24.15 -18.60
N LYS A 158 5.83 23.58 -18.16
CA LYS A 158 6.04 22.13 -18.29
C LYS A 158 4.93 21.43 -17.48
N PRO A 159 4.04 20.65 -18.10
CA PRO A 159 3.11 19.81 -17.34
C PRO A 159 3.91 18.77 -16.56
N GLN A 160 3.29 18.14 -15.56
CA GLN A 160 3.94 17.01 -14.90
C GLN A 160 4.17 15.86 -15.89
N GLY A 161 5.39 15.31 -15.87
CA GLY A 161 5.90 14.40 -16.89
C GLY A 161 6.68 15.15 -17.98
N LEU A 162 8.00 14.92 -18.01
CA LEU A 162 8.78 15.21 -19.21
C LEU A 162 8.27 14.29 -20.34
N ASP A 163 7.94 14.90 -21.48
CA ASP A 163 7.47 14.19 -22.67
C ASP A 163 8.66 13.51 -23.35
N ASN A 164 9.16 12.42 -22.74
CA ASN A 164 10.14 11.50 -23.32
C ASN A 164 9.47 10.69 -24.44
N ILE A 165 8.98 11.37 -25.47
CA ILE A 165 8.61 10.74 -26.72
C ILE A 165 9.89 10.13 -27.29
N SER A 166 9.98 8.81 -27.22
CA SER A 166 10.97 8.03 -27.96
C SER A 166 10.97 8.50 -29.42
N ILE A 167 12.15 8.81 -29.97
CA ILE A 167 12.30 9.38 -31.32
C ILE A 167 11.59 8.56 -32.41
N PHE A 168 11.40 7.25 -32.16
CA PHE A 168 10.72 6.31 -33.04
C PHE A 168 9.19 6.47 -33.09
N ASN A 169 8.58 7.14 -32.10
CA ASN A 169 7.14 7.41 -32.04
C ASN A 169 6.76 8.79 -32.62
N MET A 170 7.73 9.57 -33.11
CA MET A 170 7.50 10.93 -33.60
C MET A 170 6.65 11.00 -34.88
N ASN A 171 6.55 9.88 -35.62
CA ASN A 171 5.86 9.79 -36.92
C ASN A 171 4.45 9.18 -36.85
N GLN A 172 3.93 8.81 -35.68
CA GLN A 172 2.55 8.33 -35.57
C GLN A 172 1.58 9.54 -35.60
N PRO A 173 0.49 9.49 -36.40
CA PRO A 173 -0.51 10.55 -36.42
C PRO A 173 -1.19 10.61 -35.05
N LYS A 174 -0.99 11.72 -34.34
CA LYS A 174 -1.54 11.95 -33.01
C LYS A 174 -3.07 12.03 -33.10
N LYS A 175 -3.77 11.36 -32.18
CA LYS A 175 -5.07 11.86 -31.73
C LYS A 175 -4.79 13.09 -30.87
N ASP A 176 -5.14 14.27 -31.38
CA ASP A 176 -4.76 15.56 -30.76
C ASP A 176 -5.34 15.78 -29.34
N GLU A 177 -6.31 14.97 -28.91
CA GLU A 177 -6.92 15.07 -27.58
C GLU A 177 -6.02 14.52 -26.45
N ASP A 178 -5.35 13.39 -26.65
CA ASP A 178 -4.70 12.60 -25.58
C ASP A 178 -3.47 13.28 -24.94
N ASN A 179 -2.80 14.17 -25.68
CA ASN A 179 -1.66 14.96 -25.19
C ASN A 179 -2.02 16.43 -24.90
N SER A 180 -3.31 16.81 -24.95
CA SER A 180 -3.71 18.18 -24.60
C SER A 180 -3.58 18.39 -23.08
N PRO A 181 -2.84 19.42 -22.61
CA PRO A 181 -2.65 19.60 -21.17
C PRO A 181 -3.98 20.01 -20.51
N VAL A 182 -4.17 19.54 -19.28
CA VAL A 182 -5.37 19.81 -18.48
C VAL A 182 -5.01 20.54 -17.18
N PHE A 183 -5.90 21.41 -16.71
CA PHE A 183 -5.81 21.98 -15.38
C PHE A 183 -6.63 21.17 -14.39
N ARG A 184 -6.00 20.74 -13.28
CA ARG A 184 -6.68 20.06 -12.15
C ARG A 184 -6.54 20.91 -10.90
N LEU A 185 -7.59 20.96 -10.08
CA LEU A 185 -7.55 21.74 -8.84
C LEU A 185 -6.69 21.08 -7.76
N PHE A 186 -6.61 19.75 -7.74
CA PHE A 186 -5.89 18.97 -6.74
C PHE A 186 -5.20 17.75 -7.37
N SER A 187 -4.09 17.32 -6.78
CA SER A 187 -3.43 16.04 -7.11
C SER A 187 -4.38 14.85 -6.91
N GLN A 188 -4.18 13.75 -7.63
CA GLN A 188 -5.09 12.60 -7.55
C GLN A 188 -4.87 11.80 -6.27
N LEU A 189 -5.94 11.50 -5.54
CA LEU A 189 -5.84 10.77 -4.28
C LEU A 189 -5.50 9.29 -4.45
N SER A 190 -5.99 8.70 -5.55
CA SER A 190 -5.68 7.35 -5.99
C SER A 190 -4.49 7.38 -6.96
N PRO A 191 -3.53 6.46 -6.87
CA PRO A 191 -2.54 6.23 -7.92
C PRO A 191 -3.22 5.87 -9.25
N VAL A 192 -2.58 6.21 -10.37
CA VAL A 192 -3.08 5.91 -11.71
C VAL A 192 -3.04 4.40 -12.00
N GLU A 193 -2.15 3.70 -11.32
CA GLU A 193 -2.05 2.24 -11.31
C GLU A 193 -3.38 1.56 -10.96
N LEU A 194 -4.13 2.08 -9.98
CA LEU A 194 -5.44 1.53 -9.62
C LEU A 194 -6.50 1.76 -10.71
N ASP A 195 -6.45 2.87 -11.45
CA ASP A 195 -7.35 3.12 -12.57
C ASP A 195 -7.12 2.07 -13.67
N PHE A 196 -5.85 1.80 -14.02
CA PHE A 196 -5.48 0.78 -15.01
C PHE A 196 -5.83 -0.64 -14.55
N LEU A 197 -5.55 -1.01 -13.30
CA LEU A 197 -5.95 -2.31 -12.75
C LEU A 197 -7.48 -2.47 -12.69
N SER A 198 -8.23 -1.39 -12.48
CA SER A 198 -9.70 -1.40 -12.49
C SER A 198 -10.28 -1.64 -13.89
N GLU A 199 -9.61 -1.20 -14.95
CA GLU A 199 -9.98 -1.56 -16.34
C GLU A 199 -9.73 -3.04 -16.66
N MET A 200 -8.83 -3.71 -15.94
CA MET A 200 -8.52 -5.15 -16.10
C MET A 200 -9.44 -6.04 -15.27
N ALA A 201 -10.05 -5.52 -14.20
CA ALA A 201 -10.97 -6.24 -13.31
C ALA A 201 -12.13 -7.00 -14.02
N PRO A 202 -12.71 -6.54 -15.16
CA PRO A 202 -13.75 -7.29 -15.88
C PRO A 202 -13.23 -8.53 -16.62
N PHE A 203 -11.93 -8.60 -16.89
CA PHE A 203 -11.28 -9.70 -17.61
C PHE A 203 -10.59 -10.69 -16.67
N PHE A 204 -10.44 -10.32 -15.40
CA PHE A 204 -9.89 -11.16 -14.35
C PHE A 204 -10.69 -12.45 -14.16
N GLN A 205 -9.99 -13.57 -14.03
CA GLN A 205 -10.56 -14.89 -13.79
C GLN A 205 -9.73 -15.63 -12.75
N GLU A 206 -10.41 -16.29 -11.81
CA GLU A 206 -9.76 -17.15 -10.82
C GLU A 206 -9.24 -18.44 -11.45
N GLU A 207 -8.19 -19.00 -10.84
CA GLU A 207 -7.54 -20.23 -11.28
C GLU A 207 -8.50 -21.43 -11.34
N GLY A 208 -8.33 -22.30 -12.34
CA GLY A 208 -9.09 -23.54 -12.50
C GLY A 208 -10.15 -23.54 -13.62
N GLN A 209 -10.35 -22.41 -14.33
CA GLN A 209 -11.30 -22.36 -15.46
C GLN A 209 -10.72 -22.77 -16.83
N GLY A 210 -9.44 -23.13 -16.93
CA GLY A 210 -8.81 -23.52 -18.21
C GLY A 210 -8.75 -22.40 -19.25
N LYS A 211 -8.69 -21.15 -18.81
CA LYS A 211 -8.78 -19.92 -19.62
C LYS A 211 -7.60 -18.99 -19.33
N ALA A 212 -7.49 -17.94 -20.14
CA ALA A 212 -6.44 -16.94 -20.03
C ALA A 212 -6.41 -16.23 -18.66
N VAL A 213 -5.19 -15.98 -18.17
CA VAL A 213 -4.86 -15.40 -16.87
C VAL A 213 -4.68 -13.88 -17.02
N THR A 214 -5.14 -13.11 -16.03
CA THR A 214 -4.85 -11.68 -15.90
C THR A 214 -4.12 -11.44 -14.58
N PRO A 215 -2.76 -11.45 -14.57
CA PRO A 215 -1.98 -11.41 -13.34
C PRO A 215 -1.80 -9.96 -12.85
N LEU A 216 -2.76 -9.45 -12.07
CA LEU A 216 -2.95 -8.01 -11.81
C LEU A 216 -1.71 -7.36 -11.17
N GLY A 217 -1.19 -7.94 -10.10
CA GLY A 217 0.01 -7.43 -9.43
C GLY A 217 1.26 -7.53 -10.30
N LEU A 218 1.35 -8.53 -11.17
CA LEU A 218 2.51 -8.70 -12.05
C LEU A 218 2.52 -7.66 -13.18
N LEU A 219 1.35 -7.31 -13.74
CA LEU A 219 1.18 -6.23 -14.72
C LEU A 219 1.58 -4.87 -14.12
N LEU A 220 1.22 -4.63 -12.85
CA LEU A 220 1.66 -3.46 -12.08
C LEU A 220 3.20 -3.39 -11.97
N LEU A 221 3.86 -4.48 -11.53
CA LEU A 221 5.31 -4.52 -11.39
C LEU A 221 6.03 -4.37 -12.74
N PHE A 222 5.45 -4.90 -13.81
CA PHE A 222 5.94 -4.73 -15.18
C PHE A 222 5.82 -3.28 -15.66
N ALA A 223 4.66 -2.63 -15.50
CA ALA A 223 4.47 -1.22 -15.86
C ALA A 223 5.34 -0.28 -15.02
N MET A 224 5.64 -0.64 -13.77
CA MET A 224 6.65 0.03 -12.96
C MET A 224 8.07 -0.13 -13.51
N GLY A 225 8.36 -1.19 -14.28
CA GLY A 225 9.63 -1.44 -14.96
C GLY A 225 10.46 -2.59 -14.37
N SER A 226 9.88 -3.47 -13.54
CA SER A 226 10.62 -4.58 -12.92
C SER A 226 11.08 -5.60 -13.98
N PRO A 227 12.41 -5.84 -14.15
CA PRO A 227 12.91 -6.83 -15.10
C PRO A 227 12.46 -8.25 -14.72
N GLN A 228 12.31 -8.51 -13.42
CA GLN A 228 11.88 -9.80 -12.90
C GLN A 228 10.42 -10.08 -13.29
N ALA A 229 9.54 -9.08 -13.16
CA ALA A 229 8.15 -9.20 -13.60
C ALA A 229 8.02 -9.37 -15.12
N SER A 230 8.88 -8.69 -15.89
CA SER A 230 8.96 -8.88 -17.35
C SER A 230 9.28 -10.34 -17.70
N ASN A 231 10.26 -10.95 -17.03
CA ASN A 231 10.63 -12.36 -17.28
C ASN A 231 9.47 -13.32 -16.95
N THR A 232 8.78 -13.11 -15.82
CA THR A 232 7.60 -13.93 -15.44
C THR A 232 6.47 -13.77 -16.46
N LEU A 233 6.16 -12.54 -16.91
CA LEU A 233 5.14 -12.30 -17.94
C LEU A 233 5.50 -12.93 -19.28
N SER A 234 6.75 -12.84 -19.71
CA SER A 234 7.21 -13.48 -20.96
C SER A 234 7.03 -14.99 -20.92
N ALA A 235 7.28 -15.63 -19.77
CA ALA A 235 7.11 -17.08 -19.60
C ALA A 235 5.63 -17.54 -19.66
N MET A 236 4.68 -16.64 -19.40
CA MET A 236 3.24 -16.92 -19.45
C MET A 236 2.49 -16.18 -20.58
N ALA A 237 3.21 -15.58 -21.54
CA ALA A 237 2.63 -14.65 -22.52
C ALA A 237 1.47 -15.23 -23.33
N GLU A 238 1.55 -16.51 -23.72
CA GLU A 238 0.49 -17.24 -24.45
C GLU A 238 -0.78 -17.46 -23.61
N GLN A 239 -0.67 -17.35 -22.28
CA GLN A 239 -1.76 -17.53 -21.33
C GLN A 239 -2.42 -16.21 -20.96
N ILE A 240 -1.91 -15.03 -21.39
CA ILE A 240 -2.46 -13.73 -20.98
C ILE A 240 -3.68 -13.37 -21.84
N ASP A 241 -4.72 -12.81 -21.22
CA ASP A 241 -5.92 -12.35 -21.96
C ASP A 241 -5.57 -11.22 -22.96
N SER A 242 -6.02 -11.35 -24.20
CA SER A 242 -5.67 -10.42 -25.28
C SER A 242 -6.19 -8.99 -25.05
N ARG A 243 -7.26 -8.81 -24.26
CA ARG A 243 -7.79 -7.49 -23.89
C ARG A 243 -6.93 -6.84 -22.80
N THR A 244 -6.31 -7.64 -21.94
CA THR A 244 -5.30 -7.18 -20.98
C THR A 244 -4.09 -6.60 -21.74
N LEU A 245 -3.62 -7.30 -22.78
CA LEU A 245 -2.52 -6.82 -23.63
C LEU A 245 -2.84 -5.52 -24.37
N ALA A 246 -4.11 -5.22 -24.65
CA ALA A 246 -4.51 -3.98 -25.34
C ALA A 246 -4.34 -2.71 -24.49
N VAL A 247 -4.40 -2.81 -23.15
CA VAL A 247 -4.27 -1.66 -22.23
C VAL A 247 -2.83 -1.43 -21.77
N MET A 248 -1.98 -2.47 -21.78
CA MET A 248 -0.59 -2.37 -21.32
C MET A 248 0.26 -1.29 -22.02
N PRO A 249 0.16 -1.04 -23.34
CA PRO A 249 0.96 0.02 -23.99
C PRO A 249 0.71 1.41 -23.41
N GLU A 250 -0.54 1.80 -23.13
CA GLU A 250 -0.82 3.11 -22.52
C GLU A 250 -0.45 3.12 -21.04
N PHE A 251 -0.63 2.01 -20.31
CA PHE A 251 -0.19 1.92 -18.91
C PHE A 251 1.33 2.11 -18.79
N VAL A 252 2.12 1.38 -19.57
CA VAL A 252 3.58 1.53 -19.64
C VAL A 252 3.98 2.94 -20.09
N LYS A 253 3.29 3.52 -21.09
CA LYS A 253 3.53 4.89 -21.55
C LYS A 253 3.26 5.94 -20.47
N VAL A 254 2.18 5.82 -19.69
CA VAL A 254 1.88 6.74 -18.58
C VAL A 254 2.90 6.57 -17.44
N MET A 255 3.20 5.33 -17.04
CA MET A 255 4.24 5.06 -16.04
C MET A 255 5.64 5.51 -16.50
N GLY A 256 5.90 5.55 -17.81
CA GLY A 256 7.11 6.14 -18.40
C GLY A 256 7.25 7.66 -18.19
N ARG A 257 6.17 8.38 -17.83
CA ARG A 257 6.19 9.83 -17.56
C ARG A 257 6.53 10.17 -16.11
N ARG A 258 6.81 9.17 -15.26
CA ARG A 258 7.37 9.39 -13.90
C ARG A 258 8.58 10.32 -13.97
N THR A 259 8.64 11.29 -13.08
CA THR A 259 9.63 12.35 -13.09
C THR A 259 10.47 12.27 -11.82
N LEU A 260 11.77 11.99 -11.99
CA LEU A 260 12.78 12.07 -10.93
C LEU A 260 13.08 13.53 -10.56
N ALA A 261 12.05 14.27 -10.15
CA ALA A 261 12.19 15.56 -9.50
C ALA A 261 12.77 15.29 -8.11
N LEU A 262 13.82 16.02 -7.77
CA LEU A 262 14.44 15.92 -6.45
C LEU A 262 13.71 16.82 -5.44
N ASP A 263 13.79 16.43 -4.19
CA ASP A 263 13.31 17.17 -3.03
C ASP A 263 14.07 18.51 -2.83
N ALA A 264 13.68 19.28 -1.82
CA ALA A 264 14.34 20.56 -1.51
C ALA A 264 15.82 20.42 -1.09
N SER A 265 16.26 19.24 -0.62
CA SER A 265 17.67 18.94 -0.34
C SER A 265 18.47 18.49 -1.57
N GLY A 266 17.80 18.19 -2.69
CA GLY A 266 18.44 17.76 -3.93
C GLY A 266 19.04 16.35 -3.87
N LYS A 267 18.50 15.47 -3.01
CA LYS A 267 19.04 14.11 -2.79
C LYS A 267 18.05 13.01 -3.12
N GLU A 268 16.79 13.19 -2.76
CA GLU A 268 15.76 12.15 -2.83
C GLU A 268 14.64 12.52 -3.80
N PRO A 269 13.86 11.56 -4.33
CA PRO A 269 12.71 11.86 -5.16
C PRO A 269 11.64 12.63 -4.38
N ALA A 270 11.15 13.75 -4.91
CA ALA A 270 10.11 14.57 -4.29
C ALA A 270 8.72 13.88 -4.21
N PHE A 271 8.47 12.87 -5.05
CA PHE A 271 7.15 12.28 -5.24
C PHE A 271 7.10 10.82 -4.78
N GLN A 272 5.98 10.44 -4.13
CA GLN A 272 5.82 9.12 -3.51
C GLN A 272 5.84 7.95 -4.51
N THR A 273 5.46 8.15 -5.77
CA THR A 273 5.55 7.08 -6.80
C THR A 273 7.00 6.76 -7.16
N GLU A 274 7.83 7.79 -7.29
CA GLU A 274 9.25 7.69 -7.58
C GLU A 274 10.03 7.15 -6.38
N LYS A 275 9.68 7.56 -5.16
CA LYS A 275 10.18 6.94 -3.91
C LYS A 275 9.90 5.43 -3.88
N ARG A 276 8.65 5.02 -4.11
CA ARG A 276 8.27 3.58 -4.22
C ARG A 276 9.03 2.86 -5.33
N TRP A 277 9.27 3.51 -6.47
CA TRP A 277 10.05 2.92 -7.55
C TRP A 277 11.52 2.72 -7.17
N VAL A 278 12.15 3.68 -6.48
CA VAL A 278 13.51 3.52 -5.95
C VAL A 278 13.57 2.30 -5.02
N LEU A 279 12.66 2.19 -4.04
CA LEU A 279 12.57 1.02 -3.14
C LEU A 279 12.44 -0.29 -3.90
N LEU A 280 11.51 -0.38 -4.86
CA LEU A 280 11.30 -1.61 -5.65
C LEU A 280 12.49 -1.92 -6.56
N SER A 281 13.17 -0.92 -7.12
CA SER A 281 14.35 -1.12 -7.95
C SER A 281 15.54 -1.62 -7.12
N ASP A 282 15.70 -1.12 -5.90
CA ASP A 282 16.73 -1.55 -4.95
C ASP A 282 16.45 -2.95 -4.39
N TYR A 283 15.19 -3.24 -4.09
CA TYR A 283 14.74 -4.58 -3.77
C TYR A 283 15.08 -5.51 -4.96
N PHE A 284 14.64 -5.20 -6.16
CA PHE A 284 14.86 -6.07 -7.32
C PHE A 284 16.31 -6.11 -7.88
N LYS A 285 17.30 -5.52 -7.20
CA LYS A 285 18.73 -5.75 -7.48
C LYS A 285 19.08 -7.24 -7.40
N VAL A 286 20.03 -7.65 -8.24
CA VAL A 286 20.51 -9.03 -8.31
C VAL A 286 21.50 -9.28 -7.18
N HIS A 287 21.33 -10.39 -6.46
CA HIS A 287 22.26 -10.86 -5.44
C HIS A 287 23.68 -11.04 -5.99
N LYS A 288 24.71 -10.81 -5.15
CA LYS A 288 26.12 -10.92 -5.57
C LYS A 288 26.45 -12.34 -6.05
N LYS A 289 27.39 -12.46 -7.01
CA LYS A 289 27.96 -13.77 -7.38
C LYS A 289 28.60 -14.40 -6.13
N GLY A 290 28.18 -15.61 -5.78
CA GLY A 290 28.56 -16.28 -4.53
C GLY A 290 27.47 -16.27 -3.44
N SER A 291 26.36 -15.55 -3.63
CA SER A 291 25.16 -15.71 -2.79
C SER A 291 24.60 -17.14 -2.86
N GLN A 292 23.97 -17.56 -1.76
CA GLN A 292 23.40 -18.90 -1.59
C GLN A 292 22.41 -19.25 -2.70
N ALA A 293 22.50 -20.47 -3.25
CA ALA A 293 21.73 -20.89 -4.42
C ALA A 293 20.20 -20.80 -4.21
N CYS A 294 19.72 -20.96 -2.97
CA CYS A 294 18.31 -20.78 -2.62
C CYS A 294 17.81 -19.34 -2.86
N LEU A 295 18.64 -18.31 -2.63
CA LEU A 295 18.33 -16.89 -2.87
C LEU A 295 18.38 -16.51 -4.36
N LEU A 296 19.00 -17.36 -5.19
CA LEU A 296 19.04 -17.23 -6.64
C LEU A 296 17.96 -18.08 -7.32
N SER A 297 17.16 -18.83 -6.55
CA SER A 297 16.14 -19.74 -7.10
C SER A 297 14.94 -18.99 -7.70
N PRO A 298 14.31 -19.51 -8.77
CA PRO A 298 13.08 -18.93 -9.32
C PRO A 298 11.98 -18.75 -8.27
N SER A 299 11.82 -19.72 -7.35
CA SER A 299 10.85 -19.68 -6.26
C SER A 299 11.09 -18.49 -5.32
N TYR A 300 12.33 -18.20 -4.93
CA TYR A 300 12.64 -17.01 -4.12
C TYR A 300 12.34 -15.72 -4.88
N MET A 301 12.67 -15.66 -6.19
CA MET A 301 12.35 -14.49 -7.03
C MET A 301 10.83 -14.26 -7.16
N LEU A 302 10.02 -15.31 -7.29
CA LEU A 302 8.56 -15.21 -7.28
C LEU A 302 8.04 -14.71 -5.93
N GLN A 303 8.59 -15.18 -4.81
CA GLN A 303 8.20 -14.68 -3.48
C GLN A 303 8.51 -13.18 -3.32
N ARG A 304 9.59 -12.67 -3.91
CA ARG A 304 9.90 -11.22 -3.92
C ARG A 304 8.88 -10.43 -4.76
N GLN A 305 8.41 -10.99 -5.89
CA GLN A 305 7.33 -10.38 -6.67
C GLN A 305 6.03 -10.31 -5.85
N LEU A 306 5.65 -11.38 -5.15
CA LEU A 306 4.49 -11.38 -4.25
C LEU A 306 4.62 -10.34 -3.13
N SER A 307 5.78 -10.27 -2.47
CA SER A 307 6.05 -9.28 -1.42
C SER A 307 5.92 -7.84 -1.92
N ALA A 308 6.37 -7.56 -3.15
CA ALA A 308 6.23 -6.24 -3.78
C ALA A 308 4.78 -5.90 -4.16
N CYS A 309 4.01 -6.87 -4.66
CA CYS A 309 2.56 -6.72 -4.89
C CYS A 309 1.81 -6.46 -3.57
N GLY A 310 2.17 -7.19 -2.51
CA GLY A 310 1.65 -6.99 -1.16
C GLY A 310 1.95 -5.59 -0.62
N ALA A 311 3.20 -5.12 -0.76
CA ALA A 311 3.59 -3.77 -0.34
C ALA A 311 2.82 -2.66 -1.08
N PHE A 312 2.47 -2.85 -2.36
CA PHE A 312 1.59 -1.90 -3.07
C PHE A 312 0.19 -1.84 -2.43
N VAL A 313 -0.43 -3.00 -2.16
CA VAL A 313 -1.75 -3.03 -1.51
C VAL A 313 -1.68 -2.45 -0.11
N ASP A 314 -0.70 -2.87 0.70
CA ASP A 314 -0.50 -2.40 2.06
C ASP A 314 -0.33 -0.88 2.11
N SER A 315 0.46 -0.29 1.20
CA SER A 315 0.63 1.17 1.10
C SER A 315 -0.65 1.97 0.81
N LEU A 316 -1.70 1.31 0.31
CA LEU A 316 -3.02 1.89 0.01
C LEU A 316 -4.08 1.58 1.09
N SER A 317 -3.83 0.59 1.94
CA SER A 317 -4.78 0.09 2.92
C SER A 317 -4.32 0.18 4.38
N THR A 318 -3.05 0.53 4.62
CA THR A 318 -2.48 0.75 5.95
C THR A 318 -3.32 1.73 6.74
N TYR A 319 -3.77 1.27 7.90
CA TYR A 319 -4.46 2.07 8.88
C TYR A 319 -4.24 1.45 10.24
N GLU A 320 -3.68 2.21 11.15
CA GLU A 320 -3.78 1.90 12.56
C GLU A 320 -4.86 2.79 13.17
N SER A 321 -5.81 2.19 13.88
CA SER A 321 -6.84 2.96 14.56
C SER A 321 -6.22 3.68 15.75
N VAL A 322 -6.15 5.00 15.70
CA VAL A 322 -5.88 5.81 16.90
C VAL A 322 -6.96 5.47 17.92
N ASN A 323 -6.57 4.79 19.00
CA ASN A 323 -7.43 4.54 20.13
C ASN A 323 -7.71 5.88 20.83
N THR A 324 -8.80 6.54 20.47
CA THR A 324 -9.22 7.85 21.02
C THR A 324 -9.68 7.78 22.49
N ASN A 325 -9.35 6.70 23.20
CA ASN A 325 -9.67 6.46 24.61
C ASN A 325 -8.49 6.78 25.56
N VAL A 326 -7.54 7.62 25.15
CA VAL A 326 -6.71 8.35 26.11
C VAL A 326 -7.48 9.59 26.56
N SER A 327 -8.35 9.41 27.56
CA SER A 327 -8.97 10.53 28.25
C SER A 327 -7.89 11.43 28.83
N VAL A 328 -8.00 12.74 28.64
CA VAL A 328 -7.07 13.73 29.21
C VAL A 328 -7.27 13.79 30.72
N ALA A 329 -6.66 12.85 31.44
CA ALA A 329 -6.50 12.90 32.88
C ALA A 329 -5.43 13.96 33.21
N GLY A 330 -5.86 15.22 33.20
CA GLY A 330 -5.00 16.34 33.56
C GLY A 330 -4.44 16.15 34.97
N ALA A 331 -3.12 16.33 35.11
CA ALA A 331 -2.47 16.29 36.41
C ALA A 331 -2.96 17.46 37.28
N ALA A 332 -3.78 17.13 38.27
CA ALA A 332 -4.13 18.02 39.38
C ALA A 332 -3.59 17.38 40.66
N VAL A 333 -2.40 17.84 41.09
CA VAL A 333 -1.87 17.54 42.42
C VAL A 333 -2.55 18.46 43.42
N SER A 334 -3.25 17.90 44.39
CA SER A 334 -3.61 18.59 45.63
C SER A 334 -3.63 17.60 46.79
N GLU A 335 -3.10 18.03 47.93
CA GLU A 335 -2.75 17.17 49.06
C GLU A 335 -3.93 16.92 50.00
N ALA A 336 -3.85 15.76 50.67
CA ALA A 336 -4.34 15.45 52.02
C ALA A 336 -5.65 16.08 52.55
N SER A 337 -6.61 15.21 52.87
CA SER A 337 -7.05 15.10 54.28
C SER A 337 -7.68 13.73 54.56
N ALA A 338 -7.53 13.24 55.78
CA ALA A 338 -8.15 12.01 56.25
C ALA A 338 -9.53 12.28 56.87
N ASN A 339 -10.50 11.39 56.68
CA ASN A 339 -11.31 10.95 57.81
C ASN A 339 -12.07 9.64 57.58
N SER A 340 -12.29 8.94 58.69
CA SER A 340 -13.01 7.66 58.78
C SER A 340 -14.53 7.81 58.85
N SER A 341 -15.26 6.76 58.45
CA SER A 341 -16.20 5.98 59.29
C SER A 341 -17.53 5.60 58.61
N ASN A 342 -17.94 4.34 58.86
CA ASN A 342 -19.33 3.82 58.91
C ASN A 342 -20.29 3.96 57.70
N ALA A 343 -21.36 3.18 57.57
CA ALA A 343 -21.69 1.79 57.91
C ALA A 343 -23.12 1.49 57.38
N LYS A 344 -23.49 0.20 57.24
CA LYS A 344 -24.88 -0.33 57.05
C LYS A 344 -25.59 -0.01 55.70
N SER A 345 -26.65 -0.73 55.29
CA SER A 345 -26.99 -2.18 55.33
C SER A 345 -28.34 -2.44 54.64
N ASN A 346 -28.42 -3.40 53.70
CA ASN A 346 -29.52 -4.35 53.44
C ASN A 346 -29.24 -5.02 52.07
N ALA A 347 -29.12 -6.34 51.87
CA ALA A 347 -29.83 -7.53 52.40
C ALA A 347 -31.15 -7.84 51.67
N GLY A 348 -31.18 -8.98 50.98
CA GLY A 348 -32.34 -9.52 50.25
C GLY A 348 -31.98 -10.73 49.37
N SER A 349 -31.98 -11.94 49.96
CA SER A 349 -32.12 -13.32 49.41
C SER A 349 -32.05 -13.53 47.87
N GLY A 350 -31.37 -14.54 47.30
CA GLY A 350 -31.06 -15.93 47.73
C GLY A 350 -31.22 -16.82 46.46
N ALA A 351 -30.52 -17.93 46.22
CA ALA A 351 -30.11 -19.01 47.12
C ALA A 351 -28.84 -19.79 46.65
N ASN A 352 -28.35 -20.66 47.55
CA ASN A 352 -27.29 -21.68 47.38
C ASN A 352 -27.63 -22.77 46.32
N SER A 353 -26.77 -23.71 45.91
CA SER A 353 -25.55 -24.34 46.49
C SER A 353 -24.56 -24.76 45.37
N GLY A 354 -23.23 -24.86 45.53
CA GLY A 354 -22.43 -25.65 46.50
C GLY A 354 -22.23 -27.09 45.97
N ILE A 355 -21.06 -27.76 45.91
CA ILE A 355 -19.89 -27.96 46.82
C ILE A 355 -18.80 -28.65 45.96
N SER A 356 -17.60 -28.09 45.70
CA SER A 356 -16.31 -28.14 46.43
C SER A 356 -15.60 -29.51 46.62
N VAL A 357 -14.43 -29.65 45.97
CA VAL A 357 -13.13 -30.15 46.48
C VAL A 357 -13.07 -31.43 47.34
N SER A 358 -12.28 -32.42 46.91
CA SER A 358 -11.10 -32.95 47.66
C SER A 358 -10.34 -34.04 46.91
N ALA A 359 -9.02 -34.06 47.08
CA ALA A 359 -8.16 -35.20 46.73
C ALA A 359 -7.98 -36.10 47.96
N ASN A 360 -7.87 -37.42 47.76
CA ASN A 360 -6.82 -38.20 48.42
C ASN A 360 -6.51 -39.50 47.67
N SER A 361 -5.48 -40.18 48.17
CA SER A 361 -4.70 -41.26 47.57
C SER A 361 -5.05 -42.66 48.13
N SER A 362 -4.31 -43.66 47.63
CA SER A 362 -4.03 -44.99 48.22
C SER A 362 -4.84 -46.23 47.75
N SER A 363 -4.14 -47.05 46.95
CA SER A 363 -3.94 -48.52 47.07
C SER A 363 -5.07 -49.49 47.48
N ASN A 364 -5.42 -50.40 46.57
CA ASN A 364 -5.24 -51.88 46.66
C ASN A 364 -5.96 -52.54 45.45
N SER A 365 -5.36 -53.37 44.59
CA SER A 365 -4.64 -54.65 44.78
C SER A 365 -5.56 -55.88 44.88
N SER A 366 -6.02 -56.39 43.74
CA SER A 366 -6.42 -57.79 43.48
C SER A 366 -6.92 -57.89 42.03
N SER A 367 -6.79 -58.97 41.26
CA SER A 367 -5.83 -60.09 41.15
C SER A 367 -6.50 -61.07 40.18
N VAL A 368 -5.76 -61.57 39.18
CA VAL A 368 -6.02 -62.85 38.49
C VAL A 368 -7.35 -63.01 37.73
N SER A 369 -7.24 -63.14 36.41
CA SER A 369 -7.67 -64.37 35.72
C SER A 369 -6.92 -64.53 34.40
N ALA A 370 -6.42 -65.73 34.15
CA ALA A 370 -5.65 -66.06 32.95
C ALA A 370 -6.48 -66.93 32.00
N SER A 371 -6.23 -66.78 30.71
CA SER A 371 -6.46 -67.84 29.73
C SER A 371 -5.31 -67.84 28.73
N ASN A 372 -4.73 -69.01 28.51
CA ASN A 372 -3.47 -69.19 27.79
C ASN A 372 -3.67 -70.25 26.69
N SER A 373 -3.13 -70.03 25.49
CA SER A 373 -3.03 -71.05 24.46
C SER A 373 -1.81 -70.85 23.55
N ASN A 374 -0.96 -71.89 23.53
CA ASN A 374 0.21 -72.14 22.67
C ASN A 374 -0.11 -72.00 21.15
N SER A 375 0.82 -71.90 20.17
CA SER A 375 2.31 -71.89 20.09
C SER A 375 2.71 -71.40 18.68
N GLY A 376 3.95 -71.03 18.31
CA GLY A 376 5.24 -71.02 19.03
C GLY A 376 6.37 -71.70 18.23
N ALA A 377 7.35 -70.94 17.70
CA ALA A 377 8.50 -71.45 16.93
C ALA A 377 9.81 -70.65 17.15
N VAL A 378 10.91 -71.38 17.33
CA VAL A 378 12.33 -70.96 17.44
C VAL A 378 12.82 -70.31 16.12
N GLY A 379 13.79 -69.40 16.03
CA GLY A 379 14.65 -68.70 17.00
C GLY A 379 15.96 -68.25 16.31
N ALA A 380 16.43 -67.02 16.54
CA ALA A 380 17.67 -66.47 15.95
C ALA A 380 18.34 -65.47 16.92
N PRO A 381 19.68 -65.34 16.94
CA PRO A 381 20.38 -64.62 18.00
C PRO A 381 20.33 -63.09 17.84
N THR A 382 19.80 -62.42 18.86
CA THR A 382 19.78 -60.94 18.92
C THR A 382 21.17 -60.39 19.19
N GLN A 383 21.82 -59.78 18.20
CA GLN A 383 23.02 -58.96 18.46
C GLN A 383 22.64 -57.76 19.34
N ALA A 384 23.37 -57.57 20.43
CA ALA A 384 23.13 -56.46 21.35
C ALA A 384 23.46 -55.12 20.66
N ARG A 385 22.42 -54.32 20.41
CA ARG A 385 22.57 -52.94 19.93
C ARG A 385 23.30 -52.12 21.01
N PRO A 386 24.41 -51.41 20.70
CA PRO A 386 25.08 -50.58 21.70
C PRO A 386 24.12 -49.49 22.22
N PRO A 387 24.23 -49.10 23.49
CA PRO A 387 23.35 -48.09 24.07
C PRO A 387 23.43 -46.80 23.28
N ALA A 388 22.27 -46.22 22.96
CA ALA A 388 22.20 -44.96 22.25
C ALA A 388 22.95 -43.88 23.04
N SER A 389 23.94 -43.26 22.41
CA SER A 389 24.66 -42.13 23.01
C SER A 389 23.67 -41.02 23.35
N PRO A 390 23.83 -40.35 24.51
CA PRO A 390 22.87 -39.33 24.95
C PRO A 390 22.74 -38.24 23.88
N PRO A 391 21.54 -37.67 23.67
CA PRO A 391 21.35 -36.61 22.69
C PRO A 391 22.30 -35.47 23.02
N ARG A 392 23.20 -35.16 22.09
CA ARG A 392 24.09 -34.01 22.24
C ARG A 392 23.20 -32.78 22.44
N PRO A 393 23.52 -31.88 23.39
CA PRO A 393 22.75 -30.66 23.54
C PRO A 393 22.77 -29.93 22.20
N ILE A 394 21.58 -29.74 21.63
CA ILE A 394 21.41 -29.01 20.38
C ILE A 394 21.87 -27.58 20.67
N LYS A 395 23.05 -27.21 20.16
CA LYS A 395 23.46 -25.80 20.15
C LYS A 395 22.40 -25.06 19.33
N VAL A 396 21.63 -24.20 20.01
CA VAL A 396 20.72 -23.26 19.35
C VAL A 396 21.53 -22.54 18.26
N SER A 397 21.02 -22.56 17.03
CA SER A 397 21.77 -22.08 15.88
C SER A 397 21.93 -20.57 15.97
N ASN A 398 23.17 -20.12 16.14
CA ASN A 398 23.52 -18.69 16.10
C ASN A 398 23.52 -18.15 14.66
N PHE A 399 22.45 -18.42 13.91
CA PHE A 399 22.28 -18.01 12.52
C PHE A 399 20.91 -17.36 12.33
N HIS A 400 20.92 -16.04 12.10
CA HIS A 400 19.80 -15.26 11.61
C HIS A 400 20.30 -14.52 10.37
N TYR A 401 19.43 -14.35 9.38
CA TYR A 401 19.76 -13.76 8.10
C TYR A 401 18.90 -12.53 7.86
N LEU A 402 19.54 -11.37 7.69
CA LEU A 402 18.93 -10.20 7.09
C LEU A 402 19.22 -10.22 5.58
N GLU A 403 18.30 -9.76 4.74
CA GLU A 403 18.61 -9.61 3.31
C GLU A 403 19.58 -8.43 3.15
N PRO A 404 20.82 -8.63 2.65
CA PRO A 404 21.88 -7.65 2.82
C PRO A 404 21.78 -6.53 1.77
N SER A 405 20.81 -5.64 1.95
CA SER A 405 20.50 -4.51 1.07
C SER A 405 20.56 -3.16 1.82
N PRO A 406 21.77 -2.64 2.10
CA PRO A 406 21.94 -1.37 2.81
C PRO A 406 21.20 -0.20 2.14
N ALA A 407 21.21 -0.15 0.80
CA ALA A 407 20.54 0.91 0.05
C ALA A 407 19.01 0.91 0.25
N LEU A 408 18.38 -0.27 0.27
CA LEU A 408 16.94 -0.40 0.51
C LEU A 408 16.56 0.12 1.90
N TYR A 409 17.25 -0.35 2.95
CA TYR A 409 16.97 0.10 4.32
C TYR A 409 17.31 1.57 4.54
N GLY A 410 18.35 2.08 3.86
CA GLY A 410 18.70 3.50 3.85
C GLY A 410 17.58 4.36 3.28
N HIS A 411 17.09 4.05 2.06
CA HIS A 411 15.98 4.79 1.45
C HIS A 411 14.69 4.70 2.29
N ILE A 412 14.36 3.54 2.88
CA ILE A 412 13.20 3.42 3.80
C ILE A 412 13.36 4.38 4.99
N SER A 413 14.53 4.39 5.64
CA SER A 413 14.82 5.29 6.76
C SER A 413 14.67 6.76 6.37
N THR A 414 15.26 7.18 5.25
CA THR A 414 15.16 8.56 4.74
C THR A 414 13.71 8.95 4.44
N TYR A 415 12.93 8.07 3.81
CA TYR A 415 11.53 8.38 3.47
C TYR A 415 10.62 8.46 4.69
N ILE A 416 10.87 7.66 5.74
CA ILE A 416 10.19 7.78 7.03
C ILE A 416 10.54 9.15 7.66
N ASP A 417 11.83 9.47 7.77
CA ASP A 417 12.31 10.72 8.37
C ASP A 417 11.76 11.97 7.66
N GLU A 418 11.74 11.99 6.33
CA GLU A 418 11.14 13.05 5.53
C GLU A 418 9.63 13.17 5.74
N THR A 419 8.91 12.05 5.76
CA THR A 419 7.46 12.03 5.97
C THR A 419 7.10 12.55 7.37
N LEU A 420 7.87 12.14 8.40
CA LEU A 420 7.74 12.67 9.75
C LEU A 420 8.03 14.17 9.80
N ARG A 421 9.15 14.63 9.21
CA ARG A 421 9.50 16.07 9.16
C ARG A 421 8.40 16.90 8.49
N GLU A 422 7.85 16.43 7.38
CA GLU A 422 6.82 17.16 6.63
C GLU A 422 5.46 17.17 7.37
N LEU A 423 5.05 16.06 7.99
CA LEU A 423 3.84 16.02 8.81
C LEU A 423 3.97 16.84 10.10
N LYS A 424 5.17 16.92 10.71
CA LYS A 424 5.48 17.86 11.80
C LYS A 424 5.37 19.31 11.32
N ARG A 425 5.97 19.65 10.16
CA ARG A 425 5.91 20.99 9.52
C ARG A 425 4.46 21.42 9.24
N LEU A 426 3.60 20.50 8.80
CA LEU A 426 2.19 20.76 8.51
C LEU A 426 1.28 20.74 9.74
N SER A 427 1.84 20.46 10.93
CA SER A 427 1.15 20.26 12.21
C SER A 427 0.02 19.24 12.10
N ALA A 428 0.34 18.08 11.53
CA ALA A 428 -0.61 17.01 11.23
C ALA A 428 -0.13 15.59 11.63
N LEU A 429 1.08 15.46 12.18
CA LEU A 429 1.57 14.20 12.76
C LEU A 429 0.96 14.00 14.17
N PRO A 430 0.24 12.89 14.44
CA PRO A 430 -0.17 12.52 15.79
C PRO A 430 1.02 11.92 16.58
N GLN A 431 1.04 12.14 17.90
CA GLN A 431 2.17 11.78 18.77
C GLN A 431 2.53 10.28 18.71
N ASP A 432 1.55 9.39 18.66
CA ASP A 432 1.76 7.94 18.62
C ASP A 432 2.50 7.49 17.34
N PHE A 433 2.22 8.14 16.20
CA PHE A 433 2.91 7.90 14.94
C PHE A 433 4.29 8.56 14.88
N GLU A 434 4.54 9.60 15.67
CA GLU A 434 5.89 10.15 15.81
C GLU A 434 6.83 9.12 16.45
N VAL A 435 6.43 8.54 17.60
CA VAL A 435 7.26 7.54 18.30
C VAL A 435 7.52 6.33 17.40
N LYS A 436 6.46 5.76 16.81
CA LYS A 436 6.58 4.61 15.90
C LYS A 436 7.42 4.90 14.67
N GLY A 437 7.30 6.10 14.09
CA GLY A 437 8.12 6.50 12.95
C GLY A 437 9.60 6.60 13.30
N GLU A 438 9.95 7.23 14.43
CA GLU A 438 11.35 7.33 14.87
C GLU A 438 11.93 5.94 15.24
N ASP A 439 11.13 5.05 15.82
CA ASP A 439 11.57 3.67 16.12
C ASP A 439 11.70 2.82 14.85
N PHE A 440 10.84 2.99 13.84
CA PHE A 440 10.99 2.31 12.55
C PHE A 440 12.23 2.79 11.80
N LYS A 441 12.47 4.11 11.79
CA LYS A 441 13.69 4.73 11.26
C LYS A 441 14.95 4.15 11.93
N ARG A 442 14.99 4.09 13.27
CA ARG A 442 16.10 3.48 14.03
C ARG A 442 16.32 2.01 13.68
N LEU A 443 15.24 1.25 13.47
CA LEU A 443 15.33 -0.15 13.04
C LEU A 443 15.97 -0.26 11.64
N CYS A 444 15.53 0.56 10.69
CA CYS A 444 16.11 0.61 9.34
C CYS A 444 17.58 1.07 9.34
N GLU A 445 17.95 2.10 10.11
CA GLU A 445 19.36 2.51 10.29
C GLU A 445 20.24 1.40 10.88
N ARG A 446 19.65 0.54 11.72
CA ARG A 446 20.35 -0.61 12.29
C ARG A 446 20.46 -1.77 11.29
N PHE A 447 19.44 -1.98 10.47
CA PHE A 447 19.48 -2.91 9.34
C PHE A 447 20.54 -2.53 8.30
N VAL A 448 20.73 -1.24 8.00
CA VAL A 448 21.87 -0.77 7.17
C VAL A 448 23.20 -1.29 7.74
N LYS A 449 23.47 -1.04 9.03
CA LYS A 449 24.73 -1.44 9.70
C LYS A 449 24.91 -2.95 9.79
N ILE A 450 23.83 -3.71 9.94
CA ILE A 450 23.87 -5.18 9.92
C ILE A 450 24.22 -5.66 8.51
N SER A 451 23.52 -5.16 7.48
CA SER A 451 23.78 -5.51 6.10
C SER A 451 25.19 -5.14 5.63
N GLU A 452 25.74 -4.00 6.06
CA GLU A 452 27.12 -3.60 5.76
C GLU A 452 28.13 -4.62 6.32
N LYS A 453 27.96 -5.04 7.58
CA LYS A 453 28.81 -6.07 8.23
C LYS A 453 28.68 -7.44 7.56
N GLU A 454 27.46 -7.88 7.26
CA GLU A 454 27.23 -9.15 6.54
C GLU A 454 27.86 -9.12 5.15
N LEU A 455 27.81 -8.00 4.43
CA LEU A 455 28.47 -7.83 3.13
C LEU A 455 30.01 -7.76 3.22
N ALA A 456 30.54 -7.36 4.38
CA ALA A 456 31.97 -7.37 4.70
C ALA A 456 32.43 -8.72 5.31
N SER A 457 31.52 -9.67 5.55
CA SER A 457 31.75 -10.92 6.28
C SER A 457 32.27 -10.71 7.72
N GLU A 458 31.90 -9.59 8.36
CA GLU A 458 32.24 -9.26 9.73
C GLU A 458 31.28 -9.93 10.74
N PRO A 459 31.76 -10.33 11.94
CA PRO A 459 30.90 -10.92 12.95
C PRO A 459 29.89 -9.91 13.53
N LEU A 460 28.61 -10.30 13.55
CA LEU A 460 27.55 -9.48 14.12
C LEU A 460 27.61 -9.45 15.67
N PRO A 461 27.43 -8.28 16.30
CA PRO A 461 27.24 -8.16 17.74
C PRO A 461 26.06 -9.00 18.27
N VAL A 462 26.18 -9.53 19.48
CA VAL A 462 25.12 -10.30 20.15
C VAL A 462 23.81 -9.51 20.28
N SER A 463 23.89 -8.18 20.40
CA SER A 463 22.73 -7.28 20.42
C SER A 463 22.00 -7.20 19.09
N ASP A 464 22.71 -7.32 17.96
CA ASP A 464 22.13 -7.33 16.60
C ASP A 464 21.56 -8.72 16.31
N PHE A 465 22.25 -9.78 16.74
CA PHE A 465 21.75 -11.14 16.68
C PHE A 465 20.40 -11.29 17.42
N ARG A 466 20.30 -10.79 18.66
CA ARG A 466 19.04 -10.78 19.43
C ARG A 466 17.93 -9.93 18.81
N LEU A 467 18.28 -8.87 18.07
CA LEU A 467 17.29 -8.05 17.36
C LEU A 467 16.68 -8.84 16.20
N LEU A 468 17.50 -9.50 15.38
CA LEU A 468 17.02 -10.36 14.30
C LEU A 468 16.23 -11.57 14.84
N ALA A 469 16.63 -12.11 15.99
CA ALA A 469 15.92 -13.21 16.68
C ALA A 469 14.49 -12.86 17.11
N ALA A 470 14.23 -11.59 17.39
CA ALA A 470 12.95 -11.08 17.93
C ALA A 470 12.20 -10.18 16.92
N ILE A 471 12.53 -10.28 15.63
CA ILE A 471 11.98 -9.37 14.61
C ILE A 471 10.47 -9.58 14.37
N ASP A 472 9.99 -10.80 14.65
CA ASP A 472 8.60 -11.22 14.72
C ASP A 472 7.77 -10.42 15.75
N GLN A 473 8.40 -9.98 16.85
CA GLN A 473 7.78 -9.17 17.91
C GLN A 473 8.00 -7.67 17.68
N VAL A 474 9.17 -7.30 17.17
CA VAL A 474 9.56 -5.89 16.95
C VAL A 474 8.78 -5.26 15.79
N LEU A 475 8.63 -5.93 14.64
CA LEU A 475 7.92 -5.34 13.50
C LEU A 475 6.45 -5.03 13.79
N PRO A 476 5.63 -5.95 14.35
CA PRO A 476 4.22 -5.66 14.65
C PRO A 476 4.03 -4.57 15.71
N ALA A 477 4.95 -4.43 16.67
CA ALA A 477 4.89 -3.38 17.69
C ALA A 477 5.15 -1.98 17.11
N ILE A 478 5.91 -1.89 16.02
CA ILE A 478 6.28 -0.64 15.36
C ILE A 478 5.30 -0.32 14.21
N CYS A 479 5.30 -1.14 13.15
CA CYS A 479 4.49 -0.97 11.95
C CYS A 479 4.51 -2.26 11.09
N GLY A 480 3.72 -3.26 11.48
CA GLY A 480 3.55 -4.48 10.67
C GLY A 480 2.48 -4.27 9.58
N PRO A 481 2.67 -4.81 8.35
CA PRO A 481 1.63 -4.84 7.32
C PRO A 481 0.31 -5.42 7.85
N THR A 482 -0.80 -4.85 7.40
CA THR A 482 -2.14 -5.16 7.94
C THR A 482 -2.97 -5.95 6.94
N ARG A 483 -3.68 -6.99 7.43
CA ARG A 483 -4.62 -7.80 6.63
C ARG A 483 -5.67 -6.91 5.98
N ALA A 484 -5.61 -6.74 4.66
CA ALA A 484 -6.47 -5.79 3.96
C ALA A 484 -6.63 -6.14 2.47
N SER A 485 -7.70 -5.62 1.87
CA SER A 485 -8.07 -5.90 0.49
C SER A 485 -8.64 -4.67 -0.22
N ILE A 486 -8.32 -4.53 -1.50
CA ILE A 486 -8.75 -3.43 -2.37
C ILE A 486 -9.53 -4.04 -3.53
N THR A 487 -10.80 -3.65 -3.67
CA THR A 487 -11.66 -4.08 -4.78
C THR A 487 -11.52 -3.11 -5.96
N LEU A 488 -11.00 -3.63 -7.06
CA LEU A 488 -10.92 -3.04 -8.38
C LEU A 488 -12.28 -3.17 -9.09
N ARG A 489 -12.69 -2.15 -9.85
CA ARG A 489 -14.06 -2.04 -10.39
C ARG A 489 -14.06 -1.51 -11.83
N GLY A 490 -14.65 -2.25 -12.76
CA GLY A 490 -14.67 -1.84 -14.18
C GLY A 490 -15.85 -2.32 -15.03
N GLY A 491 -16.88 -2.90 -14.43
CA GLY A 491 -17.94 -3.66 -15.14
C GLY A 491 -17.91 -5.17 -14.82
N GLY A 492 -16.77 -5.64 -14.32
CA GLY A 492 -16.66 -6.73 -13.37
C GLY A 492 -15.86 -6.24 -12.15
N ASN A 493 -15.78 -7.07 -11.11
CA ASN A 493 -15.02 -6.78 -9.90
C ASN A 493 -13.89 -7.81 -9.76
N ALA A 494 -12.73 -7.33 -9.32
CA ALA A 494 -11.63 -8.15 -8.84
C ALA A 494 -11.16 -7.56 -7.51
N THR A 495 -10.58 -8.37 -6.63
CA THR A 495 -10.05 -7.91 -5.35
C THR A 495 -8.63 -8.42 -5.18
N ILE A 496 -7.70 -7.49 -4.94
CA ILE A 496 -6.32 -7.77 -4.57
C ILE A 496 -6.15 -7.55 -3.07
N GLY A 497 -5.31 -8.33 -2.38
CA GLY A 497 -5.22 -8.23 -0.93
C GLY A 497 -3.96 -8.82 -0.32
N VAL A 498 -3.59 -8.26 0.84
CA VAL A 498 -2.61 -8.82 1.78
C VAL A 498 -3.37 -9.67 2.79
N GLY A 499 -2.84 -10.86 3.07
CA GLY A 499 -3.35 -11.76 4.08
C GLY A 499 -2.47 -11.79 5.31
N ASP A 500 -2.26 -13.01 5.80
CA ASP A 500 -1.65 -13.29 7.08
C ASP A 500 -0.12 -13.29 6.98
N PRO A 501 0.59 -12.95 8.07
CA PRO A 501 1.99 -13.32 8.21
C PRO A 501 2.13 -14.84 8.07
N ALA A 502 3.10 -15.30 7.28
CA ALA A 502 3.39 -16.71 7.10
C ALA A 502 4.90 -16.97 7.14
N ASN A 503 5.27 -18.22 7.40
CA ASN A 503 6.65 -18.65 7.59
C ASN A 503 7.26 -19.13 6.27
N LEU A 504 8.35 -18.47 5.86
CA LEU A 504 9.23 -18.88 4.76
C LEU A 504 10.34 -19.78 5.30
N TYR A 505 10.31 -21.05 4.94
CA TYR A 505 11.35 -22.01 5.29
C TYR A 505 12.43 -22.02 4.20
N VAL A 506 13.68 -21.69 4.56
CA VAL A 506 14.82 -21.64 3.64
C VAL A 506 15.95 -22.53 4.15
N LEU A 507 16.42 -23.44 3.29
CA LEU A 507 17.63 -24.22 3.57
C LEU A 507 18.86 -23.46 3.09
N PHE A 508 19.78 -23.18 4.02
CA PHE A 508 21.07 -22.54 3.77
C PHE A 508 22.20 -23.56 3.91
N ASN A 509 23.18 -23.57 3.01
CA ASN A 509 24.35 -24.42 3.11
C ASN A 509 25.52 -23.63 3.68
N THR A 510 25.92 -23.92 4.92
CA THR A 510 27.02 -23.22 5.60
C THR A 510 28.20 -24.16 5.84
N ASP A 511 29.35 -23.60 6.22
CA ASP A 511 30.55 -24.37 6.60
C ASP A 511 30.32 -25.28 7.83
N GLN A 512 29.29 -24.99 8.63
CA GLN A 512 28.87 -25.81 9.77
C GLN A 512 27.81 -26.88 9.38
N GLY A 513 27.48 -27.01 8.10
CA GLY A 513 26.45 -27.88 7.55
C GLY A 513 25.21 -27.15 7.02
N PRO A 514 24.16 -27.88 6.60
CA PRO A 514 22.90 -27.29 6.17
C PRO A 514 22.07 -26.80 7.38
N PHE A 515 21.59 -25.57 7.32
CA PHE A 515 20.72 -24.95 8.33
C PHE A 515 19.35 -24.65 7.74
N LEU A 516 18.30 -25.09 8.42
CA LEU A 516 16.93 -24.63 8.16
C LEU A 516 16.71 -23.30 8.87
N SER A 517 16.47 -22.25 8.11
CA SER A 517 16.07 -20.93 8.62
C SER A 517 14.58 -20.70 8.38
N ILE A 518 13.97 -19.90 9.26
CA ILE A 518 12.58 -19.48 9.17
C ILE A 518 12.59 -17.95 9.07
N GLY A 519 11.96 -17.40 8.03
CA GLY A 519 11.74 -15.97 7.86
C GLY A 519 10.25 -15.65 7.82
N GLY A 520 9.86 -14.41 8.13
CA GLY A 520 8.49 -13.94 7.94
C GLY A 520 8.26 -13.40 6.53
N LEU A 521 7.11 -13.74 5.94
CA LEU A 521 6.54 -13.08 4.76
C LEU A 521 5.08 -12.71 5.02
N TYR A 522 4.49 -11.90 4.15
CA TYR A 522 3.04 -11.71 4.11
C TYR A 522 2.47 -12.35 2.85
N THR A 523 1.35 -13.06 2.99
CA THR A 523 0.68 -13.66 1.84
C THR A 523 -0.03 -12.60 1.00
N TYR A 524 -0.04 -12.78 -0.32
CA TYR A 524 -0.69 -11.90 -1.29
C TYR A 524 -1.65 -12.72 -2.16
N TYR A 525 -2.80 -12.13 -2.48
CA TYR A 525 -3.92 -12.81 -3.13
C TYR A 525 -4.58 -11.93 -4.19
N GLU A 526 -5.02 -12.56 -5.28
CA GLU A 526 -5.85 -11.97 -6.34
C GLU A 526 -7.09 -12.85 -6.53
N ILE A 527 -8.29 -12.30 -6.33
CA ILE A 527 -9.56 -13.04 -6.46
C ILE A 527 -10.62 -12.27 -7.26
N GLY A 528 -11.60 -13.00 -7.78
CA GLY A 528 -12.74 -12.46 -8.49
C GLY A 528 -13.81 -11.92 -7.53
N GLY A 529 -14.60 -10.96 -8.02
CA GLY A 529 -15.71 -10.38 -7.28
C GLY A 529 -15.30 -9.38 -6.20
N GLY A 530 -16.20 -9.22 -5.24
CA GLY A 530 -16.20 -8.13 -4.26
C GLY A 530 -17.34 -7.13 -4.51
N PRO A 531 -17.45 -6.05 -3.72
CA PRO A 531 -16.55 -5.69 -2.63
C PRO A 531 -16.67 -6.60 -1.41
N PHE A 532 -15.53 -6.98 -0.83
CA PHE A 532 -15.50 -7.70 0.44
C PHE A 532 -15.40 -6.72 1.62
N LYS A 533 -16.15 -6.98 2.70
CA LYS A 533 -15.90 -6.35 4.00
C LYS A 533 -14.64 -6.95 4.61
N SER A 534 -13.93 -6.21 5.47
CA SER A 534 -12.75 -6.72 6.19
C SER A 534 -13.02 -8.04 6.94
N GLU A 535 -14.19 -8.17 7.56
CA GLU A 535 -14.68 -9.41 8.20
C GLU A 535 -14.79 -10.59 7.21
N HIS A 536 -15.24 -10.34 5.99
CA HIS A 536 -15.41 -11.37 4.96
C HIS A 536 -14.04 -11.78 4.37
N TRP A 537 -13.12 -10.83 4.23
CA TRP A 537 -11.72 -11.10 3.86
C TRP A 537 -11.04 -11.96 4.93
N ALA A 538 -11.14 -11.57 6.20
CA ALA A 538 -10.61 -12.31 7.34
C ALA A 538 -11.18 -13.74 7.43
N ARG A 539 -12.48 -13.94 7.18
CA ARG A 539 -13.07 -15.30 7.09
C ARG A 539 -12.54 -16.11 5.91
N LYS A 540 -12.38 -15.49 4.73
CA LYS A 540 -11.81 -16.18 3.56
C LYS A 540 -10.36 -16.63 3.81
N LEU A 541 -9.57 -15.84 4.54
CA LEU A 541 -8.25 -16.22 5.03
C LEU A 541 -8.35 -17.39 6.03
N SER A 542 -9.13 -17.25 7.09
CA SER A 542 -9.20 -18.26 8.17
C SER A 542 -9.72 -19.63 7.74
N PHE A 543 -10.51 -19.71 6.65
CA PHE A 543 -11.00 -20.95 6.07
C PHE A 543 -10.14 -21.50 4.92
N GLY A 544 -9.01 -20.89 4.58
CA GLY A 544 -8.15 -21.34 3.48
C GLY A 544 -8.81 -21.20 2.10
N PHE A 545 -9.73 -20.25 1.93
CA PHE A 545 -10.48 -20.03 0.69
C PHE A 545 -9.81 -19.07 -0.29
N LEU A 546 -8.60 -18.58 0.02
CA LEU A 546 -7.79 -17.76 -0.86
C LEU A 546 -6.57 -18.57 -1.34
N ARG A 547 -6.24 -18.45 -2.63
CA ARG A 547 -5.06 -19.07 -3.23
C ARG A 547 -4.10 -18.00 -3.75
N PRO A 548 -2.77 -18.20 -3.64
CA PRO A 548 -1.79 -17.31 -4.27
C PRO A 548 -2.09 -17.14 -5.77
N PRO A 549 -1.66 -16.02 -6.38
CA PRO A 549 -1.87 -15.76 -7.81
C PRO A 549 -1.34 -16.88 -8.72
N ALA A 550 -2.02 -17.12 -9.83
CA ALA A 550 -1.73 -18.24 -10.75
C ALA A 550 -0.30 -18.24 -11.34
N PHE A 551 0.40 -17.09 -11.37
CA PHE A 551 1.80 -16.99 -11.79
C PHE A 551 2.80 -17.51 -10.74
N CYS A 552 2.33 -17.89 -9.54
CA CYS A 552 3.13 -18.42 -8.44
C CYS A 552 2.90 -19.92 -8.24
N GLN A 553 3.02 -20.71 -9.31
CA GLN A 553 3.13 -22.16 -9.15
C GLN A 553 4.45 -22.52 -8.44
N SER A 554 4.40 -23.50 -7.53
CA SER A 554 5.50 -24.04 -6.70
C SER A 554 5.90 -23.27 -5.42
N PHE A 555 4.94 -23.01 -4.52
CA PHE A 555 5.24 -22.89 -3.08
C PHE A 555 4.30 -23.76 -2.24
N ASN A 556 4.85 -24.79 -1.58
CA ASN A 556 4.20 -25.42 -0.43
C ASN A 556 4.42 -24.50 0.78
N VAL A 557 3.56 -23.49 0.94
CA VAL A 557 3.48 -22.75 2.20
C VAL A 557 2.93 -23.70 3.26
N MET A 558 3.78 -24.11 4.19
CA MET A 558 3.35 -24.89 5.36
C MET A 558 2.67 -23.93 6.33
N GLU A 559 1.37 -23.74 6.17
CA GLU A 559 0.53 -23.07 7.17
C GLU A 559 0.66 -23.83 8.50
N GLU A 560 1.01 -23.13 9.58
CA GLU A 560 0.89 -23.69 10.93
C GLU A 560 -0.59 -23.91 11.23
N ARG A 561 -1.07 -25.13 10.98
CA ARG A 561 -2.32 -25.59 11.57
C ARG A 561 -2.18 -25.49 13.08
N GLY A 562 -2.87 -24.51 13.66
CA GLY A 562 -2.95 -24.36 15.10
C GLY A 562 -3.30 -25.70 15.74
N LYS A 563 -2.56 -26.09 16.78
CA LYS A 563 -2.87 -27.28 17.56
C LYS A 563 -4.26 -27.08 18.18
N THR A 564 -5.26 -27.72 17.61
CA THR A 564 -6.50 -28.01 18.32
C THR A 564 -6.13 -28.97 19.46
N GLU A 565 -6.35 -28.51 20.69
CA GLU A 565 -6.41 -29.36 21.88
C GLU A 565 -7.58 -30.36 21.78
#